data_AF-A0A7Y2EAY1-F1
#
_entry.id   AF-A0A7Y2EAY1-F1
#
_cell.length_a   1.000
_cell.length_b   1.000
_cell.length_c   1.000
_cell.angle_alpha   90.00
_cell.angle_beta   90.00
_cell.angle_gamma   90.00
#
_symmetry.space_group_name_H-M   'P 1'
#
loop_
_entity.id
_entity.type
_entity.pdbx_description
1 polymer ?
#
loop_
_entity_poly.entity_id
_entity_poly.type
_entity_poly.pdbx_seq_one_letter_code
_entity_poly.pdbx_strand_id
1 'polypeptide(L)'
;MMKIAKALTFAAFALVLSHPDPSWAILAQPDEAFLEEKAKAIDTMADTHRAAAQTTLGAYQAMADFMAFRQKALQELDKKQPLTTFNGIETQDRLDDNILRVLYPLVSAGVRAETEAPLEDDAIYFATIMGDPPPLGDSPVGFMALEYANLAIKTVNILAGDQAISEAAAKKLALRLSHQAFTLYQDTHNDPLAVNYADTFRQSSVIVRLRDPEDGSTYRIMAQKNKIAEGGKAMYTVYQLRSNGNYKDLTLEFPLRYISRLHQVSEKQKLTKKPKPTSGSGP
;
A
#
# COMPACT_ATOMS: atom_id res chain seq x y z
N MET A 1 -64.02 37.70 17.87
CA MET A 1 -64.51 36.53 17.09
C MET A 1 -63.60 36.31 15.89
N MET A 2 -63.47 35.04 15.47
CA MET A 2 -62.74 34.49 14.31
C MET A 2 -61.22 34.26 14.43
N LYS A 3 -60.91 32.96 14.53
CA LYS A 3 -59.68 32.28 14.17
C LYS A 3 -59.49 32.33 12.65
N ILE A 4 -58.26 32.55 12.17
CA ILE A 4 -57.78 31.97 10.90
C ILE A 4 -56.34 31.51 11.12
N ALA A 5 -56.15 30.20 11.07
CA ALA A 5 -54.86 29.55 10.98
C ALA A 5 -54.28 29.74 9.57
N LYS A 6 -52.98 29.99 9.46
CA LYS A 6 -52.17 29.63 8.30
C LYS A 6 -50.83 29.09 8.78
N ALA A 7 -50.69 27.78 8.68
CA ALA A 7 -49.40 27.14 8.46
C ALA A 7 -48.84 27.63 7.11
N LEU A 8 -47.53 27.80 6.99
CA LEU A 8 -46.70 27.06 6.03
C LEU A 8 -45.24 27.54 6.06
N THR A 9 -44.35 26.55 6.15
CA THR A 9 -43.03 26.48 5.49
C THR A 9 -41.89 27.34 6.03
N PHE A 10 -41.18 26.80 7.03
CA PHE A 10 -39.74 27.02 7.16
C PHE A 10 -39.02 26.24 6.05
N ALA A 11 -38.83 26.86 4.89
CA ALA A 11 -37.85 26.41 3.91
C ALA A 11 -36.49 26.97 4.35
N ALA A 12 -35.82 26.27 5.27
CA ALA A 12 -34.38 26.41 5.40
C ALA A 12 -33.76 25.76 4.18
N PHE A 13 -33.61 26.54 3.09
CA PHE A 13 -32.67 26.20 2.03
C PHE A 13 -31.28 26.21 2.68
N ALA A 14 -30.82 25.03 3.09
CA ALA A 14 -29.41 24.77 3.27
C ALA A 14 -28.78 24.99 1.89
N LEU A 15 -28.28 26.20 1.67
CA LEU A 15 -27.36 26.49 0.60
C LEU A 15 -26.10 25.68 0.91
N VAL A 16 -26.09 24.41 0.52
CA VAL A 16 -24.86 23.65 0.33
C VAL A 16 -24.11 24.48 -0.70
N LEU A 17 -23.09 25.20 -0.24
CA LEU A 17 -22.11 25.82 -1.11
C LEU A 17 -21.42 24.67 -1.87
N SER A 18 -22.06 24.24 -2.96
CA SER A 18 -21.43 23.54 -4.06
C SER A 18 -20.42 24.52 -4.65
N HIS A 19 -19.27 24.61 -4.00
CA HIS A 19 -18.08 25.04 -4.70
C HIS A 19 -17.99 24.10 -5.90
N PRO A 20 -17.93 24.62 -7.14
CA PRO A 20 -17.63 23.78 -8.27
C PRO A 20 -16.32 23.10 -7.92
N ASP A 21 -16.36 21.77 -7.90
CA ASP A 21 -15.20 21.00 -7.54
C ASP A 21 -14.08 21.37 -8.49
N PRO A 22 -12.86 21.56 -7.97
CA PRO A 22 -11.74 21.88 -8.81
C PRO A 22 -11.58 20.86 -9.93
N SER A 23 -11.72 21.30 -11.18
CA SER A 23 -11.50 20.52 -12.40
C SER A 23 -10.00 20.19 -12.65
N TRP A 24 -9.21 20.11 -11.58
CA TRP A 24 -7.75 19.99 -11.59
C TRP A 24 -7.21 18.90 -10.65
N ALA A 25 -8.08 18.06 -10.09
CA ALA A 25 -7.65 16.91 -9.32
C ALA A 25 -6.89 15.92 -10.23
N ILE A 26 -5.70 15.51 -9.81
CA ILE A 26 -4.84 14.61 -10.56
C ILE A 26 -5.16 13.18 -10.14
N LEU A 27 -5.53 12.35 -11.11
CA LEU A 27 -5.55 10.89 -10.97
C LEU A 27 -4.19 10.32 -11.33
N ALA A 28 -3.78 9.26 -10.64
CA ALA A 28 -2.56 8.54 -10.98
C ALA A 28 -2.62 8.01 -12.41
N GLN A 29 -1.58 8.30 -13.19
CA GLN A 29 -1.32 7.75 -14.52
C GLN A 29 0.02 6.99 -14.47
N PRO A 30 0.04 5.78 -13.89
CA PRO A 30 1.26 4.98 -13.85
C PRO A 30 1.73 4.63 -15.27
N ASP A 31 3.03 4.37 -15.44
CA ASP A 31 3.60 3.93 -16.73
C ASP A 31 3.21 2.46 -17.00
N GLU A 32 2.00 2.27 -17.55
CA GLU A 32 1.44 0.94 -17.84
C GLU A 32 2.30 0.15 -18.84
N ALA A 33 2.95 0.82 -19.80
CA ALA A 33 3.83 0.17 -20.77
C ALA A 33 5.10 -0.38 -20.08
N PHE A 34 5.69 0.40 -19.18
CA PHE A 34 6.78 -0.06 -18.33
C PHE A 34 6.35 -1.24 -17.45
N LEU A 35 5.19 -1.15 -16.80
CA LEU A 35 4.67 -2.22 -15.94
C LEU A 35 4.45 -3.53 -16.70
N GLU A 36 3.88 -3.47 -17.92
CA GLU A 36 3.68 -4.66 -18.76
C GLU A 36 5.02 -5.29 -19.19
N GLU A 37 5.99 -4.46 -19.57
CA GLU A 37 7.35 -4.92 -19.90
C GLU A 37 7.99 -5.63 -18.70
N LYS A 38 7.94 -5.01 -17.51
CA LYS A 38 8.56 -5.58 -16.30
C LYS A 38 7.82 -6.81 -15.79
N ALA A 39 6.50 -6.88 -15.92
CA ALA A 39 5.72 -8.06 -15.55
C ALA A 39 6.19 -9.32 -16.31
N LYS A 40 6.43 -9.20 -17.62
CA LYS A 40 6.96 -10.31 -18.45
C LYS A 40 8.35 -10.77 -17.98
N ALA A 41 9.23 -9.83 -17.65
CA ALA A 41 10.56 -10.14 -17.12
C ALA A 41 10.50 -10.81 -15.74
N ILE A 42 9.62 -10.33 -14.86
CA ILE A 42 9.35 -10.86 -13.53
C ILE A 42 8.86 -12.32 -13.62
N ASP A 43 7.89 -12.61 -14.49
CA ASP A 43 7.39 -13.98 -14.68
C ASP A 43 8.49 -14.90 -15.23
N THR A 44 9.29 -14.43 -16.19
CA THR A 44 10.42 -15.19 -16.75
C THR A 44 11.49 -15.50 -15.70
N MET A 45 11.83 -14.54 -14.84
CA MET A 45 12.74 -14.77 -13.71
C MET A 45 12.15 -15.79 -12.73
N ALA A 46 10.86 -15.68 -12.41
CA ALA A 46 10.20 -16.60 -11.49
C ALA A 46 10.23 -18.05 -12.00
N ASP A 47 9.98 -18.24 -13.30
CA ASP A 47 10.09 -19.55 -13.95
C ASP A 47 11.52 -20.11 -13.89
N THR A 48 12.52 -19.26 -14.12
CA THR A 48 13.94 -19.64 -14.06
C THR A 48 14.35 -20.11 -12.66
N HIS A 49 13.88 -19.43 -11.61
CA HIS A 49 14.24 -19.77 -10.23
C HIS A 49 13.40 -20.90 -9.62
N ARG A 50 12.27 -21.28 -10.22
CA ARG A 50 11.28 -22.18 -9.59
C ARG A 50 11.86 -23.50 -9.09
N ALA A 51 12.71 -24.13 -9.88
CA ALA A 51 13.34 -25.40 -9.51
C ALA A 51 14.40 -25.22 -8.42
N ALA A 52 15.25 -24.19 -8.51
CA ALA A 52 16.31 -23.93 -7.54
C ALA A 52 15.74 -23.51 -6.16
N ALA A 53 14.61 -22.79 -6.15
CA ALA A 53 13.93 -22.31 -4.96
C ALA A 53 13.37 -23.42 -4.05
N GLN A 54 13.45 -24.70 -4.46
CA GLN A 54 13.16 -25.84 -3.59
C GLN A 54 14.25 -26.10 -2.53
N THR A 55 15.26 -25.23 -2.44
CA THR A 55 16.29 -25.22 -1.41
C THR A 55 16.40 -23.83 -0.80
N THR A 56 16.83 -23.72 0.45
CA THR A 56 17.08 -22.42 1.10
C THR A 56 18.03 -21.55 0.29
N LEU A 57 19.15 -22.12 -0.18
CA LEU A 57 20.15 -21.36 -0.94
C LEU A 57 19.58 -20.85 -2.26
N GLY A 58 18.87 -21.70 -3.01
CA GLY A 58 18.27 -21.29 -4.28
C GLY A 58 17.14 -20.27 -4.11
N ALA A 59 16.37 -20.34 -3.03
CA ALA A 59 15.34 -19.35 -2.71
C ALA A 59 15.96 -18.01 -2.28
N TYR A 60 17.03 -18.04 -1.49
CA TYR A 60 17.80 -16.84 -1.15
C TYR A 60 18.39 -16.19 -2.41
N GLN A 61 18.96 -16.99 -3.32
CA GLN A 61 19.49 -16.48 -4.58
C GLN A 61 18.40 -15.81 -5.43
N ALA A 62 17.23 -16.45 -5.55
CA ALA A 62 16.08 -15.85 -6.23
C ALA A 62 15.70 -14.50 -5.59
N MET A 63 15.60 -14.44 -4.27
CA MET A 63 15.32 -13.20 -3.54
C MET A 63 16.35 -12.11 -3.85
N ALA A 64 17.64 -12.44 -3.82
CA ALA A 64 18.71 -11.49 -4.15
C ALA A 64 18.60 -10.98 -5.60
N ASP A 65 18.34 -11.88 -6.55
CA ASP A 65 18.21 -11.54 -7.97
C ASP A 65 16.98 -10.67 -8.24
N PHE A 66 15.85 -10.95 -7.58
CA PHE A 66 14.65 -10.09 -7.65
C PHE A 66 14.89 -8.70 -7.04
N MET A 67 15.64 -8.59 -5.94
CA MET A 67 15.97 -7.28 -5.36
C MET A 67 16.93 -6.48 -6.25
N ALA A 68 17.91 -7.14 -6.87
CA ALA A 68 18.78 -6.50 -7.86
C ALA A 68 18.00 -6.05 -9.10
N PHE A 69 17.08 -6.89 -9.61
CA PHE A 69 16.16 -6.52 -10.69
C PHE A 69 15.33 -5.30 -10.33
N ARG A 70 14.72 -5.30 -9.14
CA ARG A 70 13.92 -4.17 -8.64
C ARG A 70 14.73 -2.89 -8.64
N GLN A 71 15.95 -2.90 -8.09
CA GLN A 71 16.81 -1.73 -8.04
C GLN A 71 17.09 -1.17 -9.44
N LYS A 72 17.42 -2.04 -10.40
CA LYS A 72 17.64 -1.65 -11.80
C LYS A 72 16.36 -1.09 -12.43
N ALA A 73 15.23 -1.74 -12.23
CA ALA A 73 13.94 -1.29 -12.76
C ALA A 73 13.55 0.09 -12.20
N LEU A 74 13.78 0.35 -10.91
CA LEU A 74 13.54 1.66 -10.30
C LEU A 74 14.48 2.75 -10.85
N GLN A 75 15.75 2.42 -11.11
CA GLN A 75 16.68 3.34 -11.77
C GLN A 75 16.27 3.65 -13.23
N GLU A 76 15.67 2.69 -13.93
CA GLU A 76 15.11 2.90 -15.27
C GLU A 76 13.84 3.75 -15.22
N LEU A 77 12.97 3.50 -14.24
CA LEU A 77 11.74 4.26 -14.03
C LEU A 77 12.04 5.71 -13.68
N ASP A 78 12.99 5.98 -12.79
CA ASP A 78 13.35 7.34 -12.34
C ASP A 78 13.80 8.26 -13.50
N LYS A 79 14.36 7.68 -14.57
CA LYS A 79 14.72 8.41 -15.81
C LYS A 79 13.52 8.82 -16.65
N LYS A 80 12.37 8.15 -16.49
CA LYS A 80 11.11 8.43 -17.21
C LYS A 80 10.14 9.24 -16.35
N GLN A 81 10.01 8.85 -15.09
CA GLN A 81 9.10 9.42 -14.11
C GLN A 81 9.82 9.44 -12.75
N PRO A 82 10.09 10.63 -12.16
CA PRO A 82 10.79 10.69 -10.89
C PRO A 82 10.03 9.95 -9.79
N LEU A 83 10.74 9.17 -8.97
CA LEU A 83 10.17 8.34 -7.90
C LEU A 83 9.61 9.15 -6.71
N THR A 84 9.61 10.47 -6.81
CA THR A 84 9.01 11.40 -5.85
C THR A 84 7.73 12.06 -6.37
N THR A 85 7.33 11.77 -7.61
CA THR A 85 6.08 12.24 -8.21
C THR A 85 4.95 11.23 -8.03
N PHE A 86 3.70 11.68 -8.13
CA PHE A 86 2.54 10.81 -7.90
C PHE A 86 2.55 9.58 -8.83
N ASN A 87 2.78 9.78 -10.13
CA ASN A 87 2.83 8.71 -11.12
C ASN A 87 4.03 7.77 -10.91
N GLY A 88 5.21 8.32 -10.59
CA GLY A 88 6.40 7.52 -10.34
C GLY A 88 6.24 6.61 -9.12
N ILE A 89 5.68 7.15 -8.04
CA ILE A 89 5.38 6.38 -6.81
C ILE A 89 4.34 5.30 -7.09
N GLU A 90 3.25 5.62 -7.78
CA GLU A 90 2.19 4.66 -8.10
C GLU A 90 2.69 3.54 -9.04
N THR A 91 3.59 3.87 -9.97
CA THR A 91 4.24 2.88 -10.84
C THR A 91 5.18 1.98 -10.02
N GLN A 92 5.98 2.55 -9.12
CA GLN A 92 6.82 1.78 -8.20
C GLN A 92 5.99 0.82 -7.33
N ASP A 93 4.92 1.29 -6.70
CA ASP A 93 4.11 0.47 -5.80
C ASP A 93 3.51 -0.73 -6.56
N ARG A 94 3.04 -0.53 -7.79
CA ARG A 94 2.53 -1.62 -8.65
C ARG A 94 3.62 -2.59 -9.10
N LEU A 95 4.83 -2.10 -9.37
CA LEU A 95 5.98 -2.95 -9.66
C LEU A 95 6.31 -3.83 -8.45
N ASP A 96 6.31 -3.26 -7.25
CA ASP A 96 6.59 -3.96 -6.00
C ASP A 96 5.57 -5.06 -5.73
N ASP A 97 4.28 -4.79 -5.95
CA ASP A 97 3.22 -5.80 -5.84
C ASP A 97 3.41 -6.95 -6.85
N ASN A 98 3.82 -6.63 -8.09
CA ASN A 98 4.11 -7.64 -9.12
C ASN A 98 5.30 -8.54 -8.75
N ILE A 99 6.35 -7.96 -8.15
CA ILE A 99 7.50 -8.72 -7.66
C ILE A 99 7.07 -9.64 -6.52
N LEU A 100 6.36 -9.12 -5.52
CA LEU A 100 5.91 -9.91 -4.37
C LEU A 100 5.04 -11.09 -4.77
N ARG A 101 4.14 -10.89 -5.74
CA ARG A 101 3.26 -11.94 -6.27
C ARG A 101 4.02 -13.20 -6.67
N VAL A 102 5.19 -13.06 -7.30
CA VAL A 102 5.98 -14.21 -7.77
C VAL A 102 7.10 -14.61 -6.81
N LEU A 103 7.63 -13.65 -6.04
CA LEU A 103 8.73 -13.90 -5.12
C LEU A 103 8.27 -14.64 -3.86
N TYR A 104 7.08 -14.33 -3.33
CA TYR A 104 6.56 -14.96 -2.11
C TYR A 104 6.49 -16.51 -2.22
N PRO A 105 5.95 -17.11 -3.30
CA PRO A 105 5.98 -18.56 -3.47
C PRO A 105 7.39 -19.17 -3.46
N LEU A 106 8.38 -18.48 -4.05
CA LEU A 106 9.77 -18.96 -4.10
C LEU A 106 10.42 -18.93 -2.72
N VAL A 107 10.26 -17.82 -2.00
CA VAL A 107 10.75 -17.67 -0.62
C VAL A 107 10.08 -18.67 0.32
N SER A 108 8.76 -18.83 0.20
CA SER A 108 7.99 -19.85 0.93
C SER A 108 8.51 -21.27 0.71
N ALA A 109 8.84 -21.63 -0.54
CA ALA A 109 9.39 -22.94 -0.85
C ALA A 109 10.74 -23.18 -0.16
N GLY A 110 11.63 -22.18 -0.18
CA GLY A 110 12.93 -22.27 0.47
C GLY A 110 12.86 -22.39 1.99
N VAL A 111 11.93 -21.67 2.64
CA VAL A 111 11.70 -21.79 4.09
C VAL A 111 11.10 -23.15 4.44
N ARG A 112 10.18 -23.69 3.63
CA ARG A 112 9.61 -25.04 3.86
C ARG A 112 10.63 -26.16 3.66
N ALA A 113 11.64 -25.93 2.82
CA ALA A 113 12.74 -26.87 2.62
C ALA A 113 13.74 -26.87 3.80
N GLU A 114 13.64 -25.93 4.75
CA GLU A 114 14.46 -25.92 5.96
C GLU A 114 14.05 -27.06 6.88
N THR A 115 14.98 -27.97 7.16
CA THR A 115 14.77 -29.09 8.10
C THR A 115 15.21 -28.76 9.52
N GLU A 116 16.00 -27.69 9.70
CA GLU A 116 16.60 -27.29 10.97
C GLU A 116 16.45 -25.78 11.17
N ALA A 117 15.98 -25.40 12.36
CA ALA A 117 15.91 -24.00 12.75
C ALA A 117 17.32 -23.42 12.96
N PRO A 118 17.57 -22.14 12.61
CA PRO A 118 18.79 -21.44 12.99
C PRO A 118 18.97 -21.44 14.51
N LEU A 119 20.22 -21.43 14.96
CA LEU A 119 20.53 -21.28 16.38
C LEU A 119 20.01 -19.93 16.90
N GLU A 120 19.59 -19.91 18.17
CA GLU A 120 19.08 -18.68 18.79
C GLU A 120 20.16 -17.59 18.85
N ASP A 121 21.39 -17.95 19.18
CA ASP A 121 22.53 -17.02 19.21
C ASP A 121 22.79 -16.40 17.83
N ASP A 122 22.71 -17.19 16.75
CA ASP A 122 22.83 -16.70 15.37
C ASP A 122 21.70 -15.70 15.05
N ALA A 123 20.48 -15.98 15.51
CA ALA A 123 19.32 -15.11 15.29
C ALA A 123 19.47 -13.77 16.04
N ILE A 124 19.91 -13.80 17.30
CA ILE A 124 20.18 -12.60 18.10
C ILE A 124 21.29 -11.78 17.47
N TYR A 125 22.38 -12.43 17.04
CA TYR A 125 23.50 -11.75 16.40
C TYR A 125 23.09 -11.11 15.07
N PHE A 126 22.38 -11.86 14.21
CA PHE A 126 21.86 -11.35 12.95
C PHE A 126 20.93 -10.14 13.16
N ALA A 127 20.00 -10.21 14.12
CA ALA A 127 19.11 -9.10 14.45
C ALA A 127 19.88 -7.87 14.96
N THR A 128 20.93 -8.08 15.75
CA THR A 128 21.80 -7.00 16.26
C THR A 128 22.49 -6.25 15.11
N ILE A 129 22.98 -6.97 14.11
CA ILE A 129 23.66 -6.37 12.95
C ILE A 129 22.66 -5.70 11.99
N MET A 130 21.50 -6.31 11.80
CA MET A 130 20.43 -5.72 10.98
C MET A 130 19.90 -4.41 11.57
N GLY A 131 19.86 -4.32 12.91
CA GLY A 131 19.21 -3.23 13.62
C GLY A 131 17.68 -3.32 13.57
N ASP A 132 17.01 -2.21 13.84
CA ASP A 132 15.55 -2.13 13.89
C ASP A 132 14.97 -1.80 12.50
N PRO A 133 14.35 -2.77 11.80
CA PRO A 133 13.65 -2.47 10.56
C PRO A 133 12.41 -1.62 10.84
N PRO A 134 11.97 -0.78 9.88
CA PRO A 134 10.74 0.00 10.03
C PRO A 134 9.54 -0.93 10.29
N PRO A 135 8.64 -0.62 11.23
CA PRO A 135 7.53 -1.50 11.55
C PRO A 135 6.59 -1.70 10.35
N LEU A 136 6.23 -2.95 10.06
CA LEU A 136 5.26 -3.29 9.00
C LEU A 136 3.82 -2.84 9.34
N GLY A 137 3.47 -2.80 10.62
CA GLY A 137 2.09 -2.64 11.07
C GLY A 137 1.19 -3.82 10.70
N ASP A 138 -0.12 -3.69 10.92
CA ASP A 138 -1.09 -4.78 10.71
C ASP A 138 -1.55 -4.93 9.25
N SER A 139 -1.14 -4.02 8.36
CA SER A 139 -1.58 -4.00 6.96
C SER A 139 -0.48 -3.43 6.05
N PRO A 140 0.68 -4.10 5.93
CA PRO A 140 1.79 -3.61 5.14
C PRO A 140 1.48 -3.60 3.64
N VAL A 141 2.15 -2.68 2.94
CA VAL A 141 2.11 -2.55 1.47
C VAL A 141 3.39 -3.11 0.84
N GLY A 142 3.38 -3.34 -0.47
CA GLY A 142 4.40 -4.13 -1.13
C GLY A 142 5.83 -3.60 -0.95
N PHE A 143 6.05 -2.29 -1.09
CA PHE A 143 7.38 -1.71 -0.92
C PHE A 143 7.97 -1.92 0.49
N MET A 144 7.12 -1.94 1.54
CA MET A 144 7.57 -2.16 2.91
C MET A 144 8.05 -3.59 3.12
N ALA A 145 7.29 -4.55 2.60
CA ALA A 145 7.65 -5.96 2.68
C ALA A 145 8.95 -6.24 1.91
N LEU A 146 9.11 -5.66 0.70
CA LEU A 146 10.36 -5.77 -0.07
C LEU A 146 11.56 -5.07 0.59
N GLU A 147 11.34 -4.02 1.38
CA GLU A 147 12.44 -3.39 2.11
C GLU A 147 13.01 -4.29 3.20
N TYR A 148 12.20 -5.17 3.81
CA TYR A 148 12.71 -6.20 4.71
C TYR A 148 13.67 -7.16 3.99
N ALA A 149 13.34 -7.56 2.75
CA ALA A 149 14.25 -8.39 1.95
C ALA A 149 15.56 -7.65 1.61
N ASN A 150 15.48 -6.36 1.27
CA ASN A 150 16.68 -5.52 1.07
C ASN A 150 17.55 -5.45 2.32
N LEU A 151 16.96 -5.19 3.48
CA LEU A 151 17.68 -5.11 4.75
C LEU A 151 18.29 -6.47 5.13
N ALA A 152 17.56 -7.55 4.92
CA ALA A 152 18.03 -8.91 5.15
C ALA A 152 19.25 -9.25 4.28
N ILE A 153 19.19 -8.95 2.97
CA ILE A 153 20.32 -9.16 2.04
C ILE A 153 21.51 -8.29 2.42
N LYS A 154 21.29 -7.01 2.75
CA LYS A 154 22.37 -6.11 3.22
C LYS A 154 23.04 -6.67 4.48
N THR A 155 22.26 -7.21 5.41
CA THR A 155 22.77 -7.83 6.65
C THR A 155 23.62 -9.06 6.33
N VAL A 156 23.16 -9.95 5.45
CA VAL A 156 23.97 -11.09 4.98
C VAL A 156 25.29 -10.64 4.36
N ASN A 157 25.26 -9.58 3.54
CA ASN A 157 26.46 -9.04 2.91
C ASN A 157 27.44 -8.43 3.93
N ILE A 158 26.94 -7.80 5.00
CA ILE A 158 27.78 -7.29 6.10
C ILE A 158 28.43 -8.45 6.87
N LEU A 159 27.67 -9.52 7.10
CA LEU A 159 28.12 -10.73 7.80
C LEU A 159 28.99 -11.65 6.93
N ALA A 160 29.21 -11.31 5.66
CA ALA A 160 29.99 -12.13 4.75
C ALA A 160 31.46 -12.18 5.21
N GLY A 161 31.90 -13.36 5.64
CA GLY A 161 33.26 -13.58 6.17
C GLY A 161 33.40 -13.35 7.68
N ASP A 162 32.30 -13.08 8.39
CA ASP A 162 32.28 -13.11 9.86
C ASP A 162 32.42 -14.56 10.37
N GLN A 163 33.23 -14.76 11.40
CA GLN A 163 33.41 -16.07 12.04
C GLN A 163 32.34 -16.37 13.10
N ALA A 164 31.62 -15.35 13.57
CA ALA A 164 30.59 -15.48 14.60
C ALA A 164 29.32 -16.16 14.09
N ILE A 165 29.06 -16.11 12.78
CA ILE A 165 27.89 -16.72 12.15
C ILE A 165 28.27 -17.27 10.78
N SER A 166 27.80 -18.47 10.46
CA SER A 166 28.03 -19.02 9.12
C SER A 166 27.20 -18.27 8.06
N GLU A 167 27.75 -18.10 6.86
CA GLU A 167 27.01 -17.48 5.74
C GLU A 167 25.70 -18.23 5.43
N ALA A 168 25.70 -19.56 5.57
CA ALA A 168 24.50 -20.37 5.40
C ALA A 168 23.43 -20.06 6.45
N ALA A 169 23.81 -19.87 7.72
CA ALA A 169 22.89 -19.47 8.79
C ALA A 169 22.35 -18.05 8.55
N ALA A 170 23.20 -17.09 8.16
CA ALA A 170 22.78 -15.74 7.82
C ALA A 170 21.76 -15.72 6.67
N LYS A 171 22.00 -16.49 5.60
CA LYS A 171 21.06 -16.63 4.47
C LYS A 171 19.72 -17.24 4.89
N LYS A 172 19.72 -18.27 5.76
CA LYS A 172 18.49 -18.85 6.34
C LYS A 172 17.70 -17.80 7.11
N LEU A 173 18.36 -17.07 8.01
CA LEU A 173 17.71 -16.01 8.80
C LEU A 173 17.13 -14.90 7.92
N ALA A 174 17.86 -14.47 6.90
CA ALA A 174 17.38 -13.50 5.92
C ALA A 174 16.13 -13.99 5.18
N LEU A 175 16.11 -15.26 4.77
CA LEU A 175 14.98 -15.86 4.09
C LEU A 175 13.74 -15.95 5.00
N ARG A 176 13.93 -16.38 6.26
CA ARG A 176 12.85 -16.47 7.27
C ARG A 176 12.25 -15.11 7.59
N LEU A 177 13.08 -14.08 7.77
CA LEU A 177 12.62 -12.71 8.01
C LEU A 177 11.80 -12.18 6.84
N SER A 178 12.32 -12.36 5.62
CA SER A 178 11.63 -11.93 4.40
C SER A 178 10.32 -12.68 4.21
N HIS A 179 10.31 -13.99 4.48
CA HIS A 179 9.09 -14.80 4.47
C HIS A 179 8.05 -14.28 5.46
N GLN A 180 8.42 -13.94 6.70
CA GLN A 180 7.49 -13.37 7.68
C GLN A 180 6.86 -12.06 7.17
N ALA A 181 7.67 -11.16 6.61
CA ALA A 181 7.18 -9.91 6.03
C ALA A 181 6.22 -10.16 4.84
N PHE A 182 6.57 -11.11 3.96
CA PHE A 182 5.76 -11.45 2.80
C PHE A 182 4.47 -12.18 3.16
N THR A 183 4.49 -13.05 4.18
CA THR A 183 3.29 -13.69 4.72
C THR A 183 2.33 -12.65 5.27
N LEU A 184 2.82 -11.68 6.06
CA LEU A 184 1.96 -10.62 6.60
C LEU A 184 1.32 -9.76 5.49
N TYR A 185 2.10 -9.43 4.46
CA TYR A 185 1.57 -8.80 3.25
C TYR A 185 0.51 -9.68 2.58
N GLN A 186 0.78 -10.97 2.36
CA GLN A 186 -0.15 -11.87 1.68
C GLN A 186 -1.45 -12.07 2.47
N ASP A 187 -1.37 -12.21 3.79
CA ASP A 187 -2.52 -12.35 4.69
C ASP A 187 -3.40 -11.10 4.66
N THR A 188 -2.78 -9.92 4.66
CA THR A 188 -3.46 -8.63 4.46
C THR A 188 -4.22 -8.61 3.14
N HIS A 189 -3.65 -9.17 2.07
CA HIS A 189 -4.27 -9.18 0.74
C HIS A 189 -5.33 -10.26 0.55
N ASN A 190 -5.38 -11.25 1.45
CA ASN A 190 -6.39 -12.30 1.47
C ASN A 190 -7.63 -11.91 2.31
N ASP A 191 -7.50 -10.95 3.23
CA ASP A 191 -8.62 -10.43 4.03
C ASP A 191 -9.19 -9.14 3.41
N PRO A 192 -10.45 -9.14 2.90
CA PRO A 192 -11.08 -7.94 2.34
C PRO A 192 -11.11 -6.74 3.28
N LEU A 193 -11.09 -6.97 4.59
CA LEU A 193 -11.00 -5.93 5.61
C LEU A 193 -9.62 -5.28 5.66
N ALA A 194 -8.59 -6.12 5.80
CA ALA A 194 -7.21 -5.69 5.87
C ALA A 194 -6.76 -5.02 4.57
N VAL A 195 -7.24 -5.47 3.40
CA VAL A 195 -6.99 -4.80 2.10
C VAL A 195 -7.43 -3.33 2.13
N ASN A 196 -8.55 -3.01 2.77
CA ASN A 196 -9.06 -1.64 2.79
C ASN A 196 -8.20 -0.72 3.68
N TYR A 197 -7.69 -1.25 4.79
CA TYR A 197 -6.73 -0.56 5.64
C TYR A 197 -5.38 -0.40 4.94
N ALA A 198 -4.90 -1.45 4.25
CA ALA A 198 -3.69 -1.41 3.44
C ALA A 198 -3.80 -0.36 2.33
N ASP A 199 -4.92 -0.26 1.62
CA ASP A 199 -5.10 0.77 0.59
C ASP A 199 -5.15 2.18 1.18
N THR A 200 -5.82 2.37 2.33
CA THR A 200 -5.81 3.66 3.03
C THR A 200 -4.40 4.07 3.47
N PHE A 201 -3.64 3.11 4.02
CA PHE A 201 -2.25 3.32 4.38
C PHE A 201 -1.40 3.61 3.14
N ARG A 202 -1.57 2.85 2.05
CA ARG A 202 -0.90 3.05 0.77
C ARG A 202 -1.09 4.48 0.28
N GLN A 203 -2.33 4.96 0.20
CA GLN A 203 -2.64 6.35 -0.19
C GLN A 203 -1.90 7.37 0.68
N SER A 204 -1.90 7.17 2.00
CA SER A 204 -1.17 8.03 2.94
C SER A 204 0.35 7.96 2.71
N SER A 205 0.88 6.77 2.44
CA SER A 205 2.31 6.55 2.17
C SER A 205 2.78 7.23 0.88
N VAL A 206 1.91 7.29 -0.14
CA VAL A 206 2.17 8.02 -1.39
C VAL A 206 2.35 9.50 -1.09
N ILE A 207 1.45 10.08 -0.30
CA ILE A 207 1.51 11.50 0.09
C ILE A 207 2.78 11.80 0.87
N VAL A 208 3.18 10.92 1.81
CA VAL A 208 4.41 11.09 2.61
C VAL A 208 5.68 11.01 1.75
N ARG A 209 5.67 10.23 0.66
CA ARG A 209 6.80 10.11 -0.28
C ARG A 209 6.82 11.18 -1.37
N LEU A 210 5.68 11.82 -1.63
CA LEU A 210 5.55 12.87 -2.63
C LEU A 210 6.46 14.06 -2.31
N ARG A 211 7.13 14.60 -3.33
CA ARG A 211 7.91 15.84 -3.23
C ARG A 211 7.44 16.84 -4.27
N ASP A 212 7.48 18.11 -3.91
CA ASP A 212 7.22 19.18 -4.86
C ASP A 212 8.31 19.18 -5.94
N PRO A 213 7.95 19.12 -7.24
CA PRO A 213 8.94 19.06 -8.32
C PRO A 213 9.80 20.34 -8.44
N GLU A 214 9.37 21.46 -7.87
CA GLU A 214 10.09 22.73 -8.00
C GLU A 214 11.17 22.92 -6.93
N ASP A 215 10.88 22.56 -5.68
CA ASP A 215 11.77 22.81 -4.54
C ASP A 215 12.12 21.55 -3.72
N GLY A 216 11.55 20.40 -4.07
CA GLY A 216 11.79 19.13 -3.38
C GLY A 216 11.17 19.04 -1.99
N SER A 217 10.33 19.99 -1.59
CA SER A 217 9.72 19.99 -0.26
C SER A 217 8.61 18.95 -0.13
N THR A 218 8.29 18.58 1.11
CA THR A 218 7.20 17.64 1.40
C THR A 218 5.84 18.33 1.30
N TYR A 219 4.80 17.54 1.04
CA TYR A 219 3.42 18.03 1.10
C TYR A 219 2.81 17.78 2.49
N ARG A 220 1.98 18.72 2.95
CA ARG A 220 1.08 18.51 4.09
C ARG A 220 -0.37 18.36 3.62
N ILE A 221 -1.13 17.51 4.31
CA ILE A 221 -2.56 17.35 4.05
C ILE A 221 -3.32 18.53 4.63
N MET A 222 -4.02 19.27 3.78
CA MET A 222 -4.89 20.39 4.17
C MET A 222 -6.32 19.92 4.41
N ALA A 223 -6.82 19.02 3.55
CA ALA A 223 -8.14 18.42 3.69
C ALA A 223 -8.18 17.05 3.01
N GLN A 224 -9.08 16.19 3.50
CA GLN A 224 -9.41 14.90 2.91
C GLN A 224 -10.93 14.78 2.82
N LYS A 225 -11.46 14.39 1.66
CA LYS A 225 -12.90 14.18 1.44
C LYS A 225 -13.14 12.97 0.55
N ASN A 226 -14.20 12.23 0.82
CA ASN A 226 -14.66 11.18 -0.09
C ASN A 226 -15.70 11.73 -1.05
N LYS A 227 -15.61 11.35 -2.33
CA LYS A 227 -16.55 11.73 -3.39
C LYS A 227 -17.07 10.51 -4.13
N ILE A 228 -18.24 10.67 -4.75
CA ILE A 228 -18.81 9.72 -5.69
C ILE A 228 -18.76 10.39 -7.07
N ALA A 229 -18.20 9.73 -8.08
CA ALA A 229 -18.19 10.23 -9.44
C ALA A 229 -19.61 10.43 -9.98
N GLU A 230 -19.75 11.37 -10.92
CA GLU A 230 -20.98 11.56 -11.66
C GLU A 230 -21.45 10.23 -12.29
N GLY A 231 -22.69 9.85 -12.01
CA GLY A 231 -23.26 8.56 -12.41
C GLY A 231 -23.15 7.43 -11.38
N GLY A 232 -22.57 7.67 -10.20
CA GLY A 232 -22.62 6.72 -9.07
C GLY A 232 -21.74 5.47 -9.20
N LYS A 233 -20.89 5.40 -10.23
CA LYS A 233 -20.15 4.19 -10.60
C LYS A 233 -18.77 4.05 -9.94
N ALA A 234 -18.21 5.13 -9.41
CA ALA A 234 -16.89 5.12 -8.80
C ALA A 234 -16.86 6.05 -7.58
N MET A 235 -16.06 5.69 -6.58
CA MET A 235 -15.82 6.51 -5.40
C MET A 235 -14.34 6.85 -5.31
N TYR A 236 -14.02 8.04 -4.80
CA TYR A 236 -12.66 8.54 -4.71
C TYR A 236 -12.41 9.16 -3.35
N THR A 237 -11.20 8.98 -2.83
CA THR A 237 -10.66 9.84 -1.77
C THR A 237 -9.92 10.98 -2.43
N VAL A 238 -10.34 12.21 -2.13
CA VAL A 238 -9.70 13.44 -2.59
C VAL A 238 -8.85 14.02 -1.48
N TYR A 239 -7.56 14.19 -1.74
CA TYR A 239 -6.64 14.87 -0.84
C TYR A 239 -6.29 16.24 -1.40
N GLN A 240 -6.51 17.28 -0.60
CA GLN A 240 -5.96 18.61 -0.85
C GLN A 240 -4.67 18.72 -0.06
N LEU A 241 -3.58 18.95 -0.79
CA LEU A 241 -2.22 19.01 -0.29
C LEU A 241 -1.67 20.41 -0.50
N ARG A 242 -0.75 20.82 0.37
CA ARG A 242 0.03 22.05 0.21
C ARG A 242 1.51 21.74 0.37
N SER A 243 2.32 22.19 -0.58
CA SER A 243 3.78 22.13 -0.50
C SER A 243 4.28 22.94 0.70
N ASN A 244 5.24 22.41 1.45
CA ASN A 244 5.77 23.09 2.64
C ASN A 244 6.79 24.17 2.31
N GLY A 245 7.38 24.17 1.11
CA GLY A 245 8.37 25.17 0.67
C GLY A 245 7.71 26.36 -0.03
N ASN A 246 7.18 26.14 -1.23
CA ASN A 246 6.60 27.19 -2.08
C ASN A 246 5.09 27.45 -1.87
N TYR A 247 4.44 26.71 -0.96
CA TYR A 247 3.01 26.80 -0.64
C TYR A 247 2.05 26.52 -1.81
N LYS A 248 2.49 25.83 -2.86
CA LYS A 248 1.61 25.41 -3.95
C LYS A 248 0.61 24.36 -3.48
N ASP A 249 -0.64 24.55 -3.92
CA ASP A 249 -1.72 23.62 -3.66
C ASP A 249 -1.77 22.53 -4.75
N LEU A 250 -2.02 21.30 -4.33
CA LEU A 250 -2.13 20.13 -5.17
C LEU A 250 -3.35 19.31 -4.72
N THR A 251 -4.16 18.81 -5.66
CA THR A 251 -5.29 17.94 -5.34
C THR A 251 -5.07 16.60 -6.01
N LEU A 252 -5.10 15.54 -5.22
CA LEU A 252 -4.96 14.17 -5.70
C LEU A 252 -6.25 13.39 -5.49
N GLU A 253 -6.55 12.51 -6.44
CA GLU A 253 -7.65 11.57 -6.36
C GLU A 253 -7.14 10.13 -6.33
N PHE A 254 -7.62 9.37 -5.34
CA PHE A 254 -7.37 7.95 -5.22
C PHE A 254 -8.69 7.19 -5.40
N PRO A 255 -8.78 6.26 -6.36
CA PRO A 255 -9.99 5.45 -6.52
C PRO A 255 -10.16 4.50 -5.33
N LEU A 256 -11.35 4.48 -4.73
CA LEU A 256 -11.72 3.55 -3.67
C LEU A 256 -12.13 2.21 -4.29
N ARG A 257 -11.33 1.16 -4.07
CA ARG A 257 -11.58 -0.17 -4.65
C ARG A 257 -12.72 -0.94 -3.96
N TYR A 258 -13.01 -0.68 -2.68
CA TYR A 258 -14.05 -1.39 -1.92
C TYR A 258 -15.16 -0.46 -1.40
N ILE A 259 -16.26 -0.43 -2.14
CA ILE A 259 -17.47 0.39 -1.87
C ILE A 259 -18.25 -0.10 -0.63
N SER A 260 -18.06 -1.35 -0.20
CA SER A 260 -19.01 -2.06 0.68
C SER A 260 -19.15 -1.51 2.11
N ARG A 261 -18.39 -0.49 2.54
CA ARG A 261 -18.44 -0.01 3.93
C ARG A 261 -18.81 1.45 4.15
N LEU A 262 -18.88 2.29 3.11
CA LEU A 262 -19.59 3.57 3.27
C LEU A 262 -21.10 3.34 3.52
N HIS A 263 -21.62 2.18 3.12
CA HIS A 263 -22.96 1.71 3.50
C HIS A 263 -23.08 1.08 4.90
N GLN A 264 -22.00 0.61 5.54
CA GLN A 264 -22.09 0.00 6.88
C GLN A 264 -21.83 0.97 8.04
N VAL A 265 -21.18 2.11 7.79
CA VAL A 265 -21.08 3.17 8.82
C VAL A 265 -22.39 3.97 8.92
N SER A 266 -23.21 4.02 7.85
CA SER A 266 -24.57 4.57 7.94
C SER A 266 -25.54 3.64 8.69
N GLU A 267 -25.30 2.31 8.70
CA GLU A 267 -26.09 1.34 9.48
C GLU A 267 -25.82 1.40 11.00
N LYS A 268 -24.82 2.16 11.46
CA LYS A 268 -24.67 2.54 12.87
C LYS A 268 -25.24 3.93 13.17
N GLN A 269 -26.16 4.45 12.36
CA GLN A 269 -27.14 5.40 12.88
C GLN A 269 -27.93 4.71 13.99
N LYS A 270 -27.52 4.94 15.23
CA LYS A 270 -28.39 4.73 16.39
C LYS A 270 -29.65 5.56 16.17
N LEU A 271 -30.68 4.96 15.58
CA LEU A 271 -32.04 5.46 15.64
C LEU A 271 -32.40 5.55 17.12
N THR A 272 -32.20 6.72 17.71
CA THR A 272 -32.62 7.04 19.09
C THR A 272 -34.14 7.03 19.24
N LYS A 273 -34.88 6.90 18.13
CA LYS A 273 -36.33 6.70 18.13
C LYS A 273 -36.69 5.57 17.16
N LYS A 274 -37.34 4.53 17.69
CA LYS A 274 -38.08 3.56 16.87
C LYS A 274 -39.07 4.35 15.99
N PRO A 275 -39.17 4.04 14.68
CA PRO A 275 -40.27 4.56 13.88
C PRO A 275 -41.58 4.10 14.54
N LYS A 276 -42.48 5.04 14.85
CA LYS A 276 -43.83 4.69 15.30
C LYS A 276 -44.53 4.00 14.13
N PRO A 277 -45.18 2.84 14.32
CA PRO A 277 -46.06 2.29 13.30
C PRO A 277 -47.15 3.33 13.05
N THR A 278 -47.31 3.75 11.79
CA THR A 278 -48.52 4.41 11.34
C THR A 278 -49.66 3.42 11.55
N SER A 279 -50.45 3.67 12.59
CA SER A 279 -51.74 3.01 12.78
C SER A 279 -52.54 3.22 11.50
N GLY A 280 -52.81 2.13 10.80
CA GLY A 280 -53.87 2.10 9.81
C GLY A 280 -55.17 2.50 10.49
N SER A 281 -55.83 3.49 9.93
CA SER A 281 -57.27 3.67 10.04
C SER A 281 -57.74 3.90 8.62
N GLY A 282 -58.54 2.95 8.12
CA GLY A 282 -59.16 2.97 6.80
C GLY A 282 -60.02 4.20 6.57
N PRO A 283 -60.55 4.33 5.36
CA PRO A 283 -61.85 3.72 5.07
C PRO A 283 -61.78 2.48 4.19
#